data_AF-A0ABD0QLG3-F1
#
_entry.id   AF-A0ABD0QLG3-F1
#
_cell.length_a   1.000
_cell.length_b   1.000
_cell.length_c   1.000
_cell.angle_alpha   90.00
_cell.angle_beta   90.00
_cell.angle_gamma   90.00
#
_symmetry.space_group_name_H-M   'P 1'
#
loop_
_entity.id
_entity.type
_entity.pdbx_description
1 polymer ?
#
loop_
_entity_poly.entity_id
_entity_poly.type
_entity_poly.pdbx_seq_one_letter_code
_entity_poly.pdbx_strand_id
1 'polypeptide(L)'
;ENPYLCSDECDASTKELAHPPELMQDRERTGLITYWQTVTWSRYPEPLLVNISLSWNKSLELTDDIQITFEYGRPTIMVLDKSLNYGRTWQPYQYYADDCMDAFGMLPKRVQDLSATNVTRVICTEQYSRWVGSKNEKNVRFEVRERFAIFAGTKLQNMDNLYRRMESMKGLGDFFTFTNLRLRLLRPALGGTYVQRDNLLKYFYAISNIDIPA
;
A
#
# COMPACT_ATOMS: atom_id res chain seq x y z
N GLU A 1 -27.54 -3.58 -13.09
CA GLU A 1 -27.75 -3.87 -11.66
C GLU A 1 -26.60 -3.30 -10.87
N ASN A 2 -26.89 -2.65 -9.75
CA ASN A 2 -25.95 -1.84 -8.97
C ASN A 2 -25.20 -2.78 -7.99
N PRO A 3 -23.89 -3.04 -8.15
CA PRO A 3 -23.18 -4.13 -7.46
C PRO A 3 -22.86 -3.85 -5.99
N TYR A 4 -23.54 -2.90 -5.35
CA TYR A 4 -23.36 -2.56 -3.93
C TYR A 4 -24.50 -3.11 -3.05
N LEU A 5 -25.12 -4.22 -3.46
CA LEU A 5 -26.07 -4.91 -2.60
C LEU A 5 -25.30 -5.46 -1.39
N CYS A 6 -25.57 -4.89 -0.22
CA CYS A 6 -25.09 -5.37 1.07
C CYS A 6 -25.71 -6.74 1.38
N SER A 7 -25.25 -7.81 0.73
CA SER A 7 -25.76 -9.17 0.97
C SER A 7 -24.74 -10.30 0.80
N ASP A 8 -23.43 -10.05 0.88
CA ASP A 8 -22.47 -11.15 0.84
C ASP A 8 -21.87 -11.30 2.24
N GLU A 9 -22.54 -12.16 3.01
CA GLU A 9 -22.12 -12.61 4.34
C GLU A 9 -20.66 -13.09 4.28
N CYS A 10 -19.84 -12.67 5.25
CA CYS A 10 -18.50 -13.19 5.42
C CYS A 10 -18.54 -14.29 6.48
N ASP A 11 -18.34 -15.54 6.07
CA ASP A 11 -18.29 -16.69 6.97
C ASP A 11 -16.99 -17.46 6.78
N ALA A 12 -16.14 -17.44 7.81
CA ALA A 12 -14.85 -18.14 7.81
C ALA A 12 -14.98 -19.67 7.82
N SER A 13 -16.17 -20.20 8.15
CA SER A 13 -16.45 -21.64 8.13
C SER A 13 -16.88 -22.16 6.76
N THR A 14 -17.35 -21.27 5.88
CA THR A 14 -17.82 -21.58 4.53
C THR A 14 -16.80 -21.11 3.50
N LYS A 15 -16.20 -22.05 2.75
CA LYS A 15 -15.10 -21.76 1.82
C LYS A 15 -15.44 -20.68 0.79
N GLU A 16 -16.68 -20.66 0.30
CA GLU A 16 -17.17 -19.73 -0.72
C GLU A 16 -17.40 -18.31 -0.19
N LEU A 17 -17.54 -18.16 1.14
CA LEU A 17 -17.78 -16.89 1.84
C LEU A 17 -16.58 -16.44 2.68
N ALA A 18 -15.50 -17.21 2.66
CA ALA A 18 -14.29 -16.96 3.43
C ALA A 18 -13.32 -16.09 2.63
N HIS A 19 -12.70 -15.13 3.33
CA HIS A 19 -11.77 -14.17 2.75
C HIS A 19 -10.42 -14.19 3.47
N PRO A 20 -9.69 -15.31 3.43
CA PRO A 20 -8.49 -15.48 4.23
C PRO A 20 -7.27 -14.77 3.59
N PRO A 21 -6.18 -14.53 4.34
CA PRO A 21 -5.04 -13.73 3.88
C PRO A 21 -4.33 -14.26 2.62
N GLU A 22 -4.44 -15.56 2.33
CA GLU A 22 -3.82 -16.20 1.16
C GLU A 22 -4.34 -15.62 -0.15
N LEU A 23 -5.56 -15.06 -0.15
CA LEU A 23 -6.17 -14.41 -1.30
C LEU A 23 -5.49 -13.08 -1.68
N MET A 24 -4.54 -12.57 -0.89
CA MET A 24 -3.75 -11.39 -1.28
C MET A 24 -2.57 -11.75 -2.21
N GLN A 25 -2.30 -13.04 -2.44
CA GLN A 25 -1.15 -13.57 -3.19
C GLN A 25 -1.54 -14.73 -4.11
N ASP A 26 -2.82 -15.03 -4.25
CA ASP A 26 -3.23 -16.13 -5.10
C ASP A 26 -3.00 -15.77 -6.58
N ARG A 27 -2.86 -16.80 -7.41
CA ARG A 27 -2.87 -16.58 -8.85
C ARG A 27 -4.34 -16.40 -9.20
N GLU A 28 -4.74 -15.19 -9.60
CA GLU A 28 -6.06 -14.92 -10.15
C GLU A 28 -6.32 -15.90 -11.31
N ARG A 29 -6.96 -17.02 -10.98
CA ARG A 29 -7.35 -18.03 -11.94
C ARG A 29 -8.75 -17.65 -12.36
N THR A 30 -8.88 -17.18 -13.60
CA THR A 30 -10.16 -17.04 -14.32
C THR A 30 -11.15 -16.02 -13.74
N GLY A 31 -10.95 -14.73 -14.05
CA GLY A 31 -12.01 -13.69 -14.14
C GLY A 31 -12.81 -13.33 -12.87
N LEU A 32 -12.73 -14.11 -11.80
CA LEU A 32 -13.35 -13.86 -10.50
C LEU A 32 -12.31 -13.22 -9.58
N ILE A 33 -12.67 -12.09 -9.00
CA ILE A 33 -11.82 -11.36 -8.07
C ILE A 33 -11.93 -12.05 -6.71
N THR A 34 -10.81 -12.55 -6.20
CA THR A 34 -10.62 -13.01 -4.82
C THR A 34 -10.00 -11.88 -4.01
N TYR A 35 -10.31 -11.82 -2.72
CA TYR A 35 -9.71 -10.82 -1.83
C TYR A 35 -9.77 -11.25 -0.38
N TRP A 36 -8.74 -10.90 0.37
CA TRP A 36 -8.80 -10.88 1.83
C TRP A 36 -9.67 -9.71 2.29
N GLN A 37 -10.39 -9.86 3.40
CA GLN A 37 -11.13 -8.75 4.01
C GLN A 37 -11.07 -8.74 5.53
N THR A 38 -11.32 -7.57 6.11
CA THR A 38 -11.44 -7.38 7.56
C THR A 38 -12.89 -7.46 8.01
N VAL A 39 -13.08 -7.52 9.32
CA VAL A 39 -14.36 -7.10 9.92
C VAL A 39 -14.70 -5.66 9.52
N THR A 40 -15.99 -5.35 9.56
CA THR A 40 -16.48 -3.98 9.35
C THR A 40 -16.12 -3.07 10.53
N TRP A 41 -16.22 -1.77 10.34
CA TRP A 41 -15.92 -0.76 11.35
C TRP A 41 -17.04 -0.60 12.40
N SER A 42 -17.63 -1.72 12.83
CA SER A 42 -18.77 -1.78 13.76
C SER A 42 -18.49 -1.17 15.14
N ARG A 43 -17.22 -1.10 15.54
CA ARG A 43 -16.76 -0.52 16.82
C ARG A 43 -16.47 0.98 16.79
N TYR A 44 -16.84 1.68 15.71
CA TYR A 44 -16.66 3.12 15.62
C TYR A 44 -17.23 3.83 16.87
N PRO A 45 -16.51 4.80 17.48
CA PRO A 45 -15.35 5.52 16.96
C PRO A 45 -13.97 4.90 17.22
N GLU A 46 -13.88 3.70 17.79
CA GLU A 46 -12.58 3.03 17.97
C GLU A 46 -11.92 2.79 16.60
N PRO A 47 -10.65 3.17 16.36
CA PRO A 47 -10.02 3.03 15.05
C PRO A 47 -9.96 1.58 14.54
N LEU A 48 -10.29 1.35 13.27
CA LEU A 48 -10.10 0.07 12.59
C LEU A 48 -8.63 -0.04 12.13
N LEU A 49 -7.76 -0.52 13.03
CA LEU A 49 -6.33 -0.68 12.79
C LEU A 49 -6.00 -2.10 12.35
N VAL A 50 -5.19 -2.24 11.30
CA VAL A 50 -4.73 -3.55 10.81
C VAL A 50 -3.27 -3.51 10.41
N ASN A 51 -2.53 -4.55 10.80
CA ASN A 51 -1.14 -4.75 10.40
C ASN A 51 -1.03 -6.01 9.53
N ILE A 52 -0.52 -5.86 8.32
CA ILE A 52 -0.21 -6.98 7.41
C ILE A 52 1.31 -7.04 7.27
N SER A 53 1.91 -8.11 7.75
CA SER A 53 3.36 -8.30 7.74
C SER A 53 3.76 -9.35 6.70
N LEU A 54 4.61 -8.96 5.76
CA LEU A 54 5.16 -9.81 4.71
C LEU A 54 6.62 -10.07 5.05
N SER A 55 7.01 -11.34 5.15
CA SER A 55 8.29 -11.73 5.73
C SER A 55 9.02 -12.69 4.83
N TRP A 56 10.27 -12.37 4.51
CA TRP A 56 11.16 -13.24 3.75
C TRP A 56 12.34 -13.65 4.61
N ASN A 57 12.74 -14.92 4.52
CA ASN A 57 13.92 -15.43 5.22
C ASN A 57 15.23 -15.11 4.47
N LYS A 58 15.22 -14.04 3.66
CA LYS A 58 16.36 -13.55 2.88
C LYS A 58 16.25 -12.03 2.72
N SER A 59 17.38 -11.40 2.48
CA SER A 59 17.42 -10.02 2.01
C SER A 59 17.04 -9.98 0.54
N LEU A 60 16.14 -9.08 0.17
CA LEU A 60 15.61 -8.86 -1.17
C LEU A 60 15.81 -7.41 -1.60
N GLU A 61 15.87 -7.15 -2.90
CA GLU A 61 15.97 -5.81 -3.48
C GLU A 61 14.81 -5.58 -4.44
N LEU A 62 14.11 -4.46 -4.29
CA LEU A 62 13.02 -4.12 -5.21
C LEU A 62 13.56 -3.82 -6.61
N THR A 63 12.86 -4.34 -7.62
CA THR A 63 13.20 -4.15 -9.04
C THR A 63 12.14 -3.36 -9.83
N ASP A 64 10.91 -3.32 -9.34
CA ASP A 64 9.79 -2.55 -9.88
C ASP A 64 8.90 -2.05 -8.70
N ASP A 65 7.83 -1.31 -8.99
CA ASP A 65 6.92 -0.74 -8.00
C ASP A 65 6.27 -1.82 -7.14
N ILE A 66 6.11 -1.57 -5.84
CA ILE A 66 5.19 -2.37 -5.03
C ILE A 66 3.78 -1.87 -5.33
N GLN A 67 2.86 -2.77 -5.67
CA GLN A 67 1.47 -2.42 -5.92
C GLN A 67 0.54 -3.19 -4.99
N ILE A 68 -0.39 -2.47 -4.36
CA ILE A 68 -1.42 -3.05 -3.50
C ILE A 68 -2.78 -2.72 -4.12
N THR A 69 -3.58 -3.73 -4.43
CA THR A 69 -4.90 -3.59 -5.05
C THR A 69 -6.00 -3.74 -4.00
N PHE A 70 -6.80 -2.70 -3.80
CA PHE A 70 -7.93 -2.67 -2.87
C PHE A 70 -9.28 -2.76 -3.60
N GLU A 71 -10.19 -3.60 -3.14
CA GLU A 71 -11.48 -3.81 -3.82
C GLU A 71 -12.57 -2.82 -3.40
N TYR A 72 -12.64 -2.50 -2.10
CA TYR A 72 -13.67 -1.64 -1.51
C TYR A 72 -13.11 -0.28 -1.04
N GLY A 73 -12.22 0.28 -1.85
CA GLY A 73 -11.61 1.58 -1.63
C GLY A 73 -10.28 1.51 -0.88
N ARG A 74 -9.35 2.36 -1.29
CA ARG A 74 -8.01 2.52 -0.70
C ARG A 74 -8.10 3.14 0.70
N PRO A 75 -7.18 2.84 1.62
CA PRO A 75 -7.14 3.49 2.92
C PRO A 75 -7.02 5.01 2.80
N THR A 76 -7.78 5.73 3.63
CA THR A 76 -7.59 7.19 3.77
C THR A 76 -6.34 7.50 4.58
N ILE A 77 -5.88 6.59 5.45
CA ILE A 77 -4.59 6.68 6.13
C ILE A 77 -3.94 5.30 6.18
N MET A 78 -2.71 5.18 5.66
CA MET A 78 -1.87 3.99 5.82
C MET A 78 -0.37 4.32 5.81
N VAL A 79 0.44 3.37 6.28
CA VAL A 79 1.91 3.44 6.23
C VAL A 79 2.45 2.13 5.68
N LEU A 80 3.40 2.22 4.74
CA LEU A 80 4.26 1.10 4.37
C LEU A 80 5.54 1.22 5.18
N ASP A 81 5.82 0.24 6.04
CA ASP A 81 7.09 0.11 6.75
C ASP A 81 7.94 -0.99 6.09
N LYS A 82 9.25 -0.90 6.31
CA LYS A 82 10.20 -1.97 5.97
C LYS A 82 11.11 -2.32 7.13
N SER A 83 11.69 -3.52 7.08
CA SER A 83 12.73 -4.00 7.97
C SER A 83 13.94 -4.46 7.16
N LEU A 84 15.15 -4.22 7.69
CA LEU A 84 16.41 -4.74 7.16
C LEU A 84 16.99 -5.87 8.02
N ASN A 85 16.33 -6.24 9.12
CA ASN A 85 16.85 -7.17 10.12
C ASN A 85 15.80 -8.18 10.60
N TYR A 86 15.07 -8.77 9.66
CA TYR A 86 14.13 -9.88 9.90
C TYR A 86 13.03 -9.54 10.91
N GLY A 87 12.52 -8.31 10.86
CA GLY A 87 11.38 -7.82 11.63
C GLY A 87 11.74 -7.31 13.03
N ARG A 88 13.03 -7.26 13.38
CA ARG A 88 13.48 -6.78 14.70
C ARG A 88 13.28 -5.28 14.87
N THR A 89 13.58 -4.49 13.83
CA THR A 89 13.33 -3.06 13.79
C THR A 89 12.59 -2.67 12.52
N TRP A 90 11.70 -1.70 12.64
CA TRP A 90 10.87 -1.22 11.54
C TRP A 90 11.16 0.26 11.30
N GLN A 91 11.24 0.64 10.04
CA GLN A 91 11.34 2.03 9.62
C GLN A 91 10.24 2.35 8.60
N PRO A 92 9.65 3.55 8.65
CA PRO A 92 8.72 4.00 7.63
C PRO A 92 9.38 4.00 6.26
N TYR A 93 8.67 3.50 5.27
CA TYR A 93 9.10 3.47 3.88
C TYR A 93 8.37 4.53 3.06
N GLN A 94 7.05 4.64 3.25
CA GLN A 94 6.21 5.70 2.69
C GLN A 94 4.91 5.87 3.49
N TYR A 95 4.45 7.12 3.61
CA TYR A 95 3.17 7.47 4.24
C TYR A 95 2.13 7.80 3.17
N TYR A 96 0.87 7.43 3.44
CA TYR A 96 -0.26 7.68 2.57
C TYR A 96 -1.40 8.25 3.40
N ALA A 97 -1.91 9.42 3.01
CA ALA A 97 -3.03 10.06 3.69
C ALA A 97 -3.89 10.86 2.71
N ASP A 98 -5.17 11.03 2.97
CA ASP A 98 -6.03 12.00 2.26
C ASP A 98 -5.64 13.45 2.57
N ASP A 99 -5.16 13.68 3.80
CA ASP A 99 -4.50 14.90 4.27
C ASP A 99 -3.21 14.53 5.03
N CYS A 100 -2.06 14.73 4.38
CA CYS A 100 -0.76 14.40 4.95
C CYS A 100 -0.37 15.26 6.16
N MET A 101 -0.86 16.51 6.20
CA MET A 101 -0.55 17.43 7.29
C MET A 101 -1.33 17.04 8.54
N ASP A 102 -2.62 16.75 8.41
CA ASP A 102 -3.47 16.29 9.51
C ASP A 102 -3.02 14.93 10.05
N ALA A 103 -2.77 13.96 9.18
CA ALA A 103 -2.49 12.58 9.60
C ALA A 103 -1.08 12.39 10.18
N PHE A 104 -0.07 13.07 9.62
CA PHE A 104 1.34 12.80 9.93
C PHE A 104 2.19 14.06 10.16
N GLY A 105 1.63 15.27 10.05
CA GLY A 105 2.41 16.51 10.15
C GLY A 105 3.40 16.69 9.01
N MET A 106 3.15 16.08 7.85
CA MET A 106 4.05 16.08 6.70
C MET A 106 3.45 16.89 5.55
N LEU A 107 4.27 17.68 4.87
CA LEU A 107 3.86 18.28 3.59
C LEU A 107 3.68 17.17 2.54
N PRO A 108 2.59 17.18 1.75
CA PRO A 108 2.39 16.22 0.70
C PRO A 108 3.44 16.38 -0.39
N LYS A 109 3.99 15.25 -0.87
CA LYS A 109 4.95 15.18 -1.96
C LYS A 109 4.68 13.97 -2.82
N ARG A 110 5.10 14.04 -4.08
CA ARG A 110 5.22 12.86 -4.96
C ARG A 110 6.68 12.53 -5.19
N VAL A 111 6.95 11.32 -5.67
CA VAL A 111 8.31 10.89 -5.97
C VAL A 111 8.95 11.74 -7.06
N GLN A 112 8.19 12.24 -8.04
CA GLN A 112 8.73 13.11 -9.09
C GLN A 112 9.17 14.49 -8.57
N ASP A 113 8.76 14.87 -7.35
CA ASP A 113 9.21 16.11 -6.70
C ASP A 113 10.57 15.91 -5.96
N LEU A 114 11.11 14.69 -5.97
CA LEU A 114 12.43 14.36 -5.41
C LEU A 114 13.55 14.64 -6.42
N SER A 115 14.75 14.75 -5.89
CA SER A 115 15.99 14.99 -6.62
C SER A 115 17.00 13.91 -6.27
N ALA A 116 18.10 13.84 -7.03
CA ALA A 116 19.17 12.88 -6.79
C ALA A 116 19.71 12.90 -5.35
N THR A 117 19.74 14.06 -4.68
CA THR A 117 20.29 14.19 -3.32
C THR A 117 19.35 13.71 -2.22
N ASN A 118 18.05 13.56 -2.52
CA ASN A 118 17.03 13.17 -1.54
C ASN A 118 16.11 12.06 -2.05
N VAL A 119 16.58 11.26 -3.00
CA VAL A 119 15.84 10.13 -3.60
C VAL A 119 15.44 9.05 -2.57
N THR A 120 16.15 8.94 -1.45
CA THR A 120 15.84 8.01 -0.35
C THR A 120 14.94 8.63 0.72
N ARG A 121 14.49 9.87 0.51
CA ARG A 121 13.61 10.55 1.46
C ARG A 121 12.27 9.82 1.53
N VAL A 122 11.88 9.52 2.76
CA VAL A 122 10.53 9.08 3.10
C VAL A 122 9.59 10.28 2.97
N ILE A 123 8.50 10.09 2.23
CA ILE A 123 7.51 11.13 1.93
C ILE A 123 6.12 10.70 2.40
N CYS A 124 5.23 11.66 2.51
CA CYS A 124 3.80 11.42 2.55
C CYS A 124 3.18 11.83 1.21
N THR A 125 2.39 10.95 0.61
CA THR A 125 1.68 11.21 -0.66
C THR A 125 0.18 11.15 -0.45
N GLU A 126 -0.52 12.11 -1.07
CA GLU A 126 -1.98 12.17 -1.09
C GLU A 126 -2.58 11.52 -2.35
N GLN A 127 -1.73 11.11 -3.29
CA GLN A 127 -2.12 10.62 -4.62
C GLN A 127 -3.02 9.38 -4.57
N TYR A 128 -2.80 8.51 -3.59
CA TYR A 128 -3.50 7.23 -3.47
C TYR A 128 -4.58 7.19 -2.38
N SER A 129 -4.75 8.27 -1.63
CA SER A 129 -5.65 8.31 -0.47
C SER A 129 -6.68 9.43 -0.56
N ARG A 130 -6.56 10.40 -1.47
CA ARG A 130 -7.63 11.35 -1.77
C ARG A 130 -8.73 10.73 -2.63
N TRP A 131 -9.97 11.21 -2.42
CA TRP A 131 -11.16 10.88 -3.23
C TRP A 131 -11.44 9.37 -3.36
N VAL A 132 -11.16 8.62 -2.29
CA VAL A 132 -11.38 7.18 -2.26
C VAL A 132 -12.88 6.88 -2.44
N GLY A 133 -13.22 6.11 -3.47
CA GLY A 133 -14.59 5.66 -3.75
C GLY A 133 -15.31 6.41 -4.88
N SER A 134 -14.76 7.51 -5.39
CA SER A 134 -15.35 8.26 -6.53
C SER A 134 -14.66 7.98 -7.86
N LYS A 135 -13.37 7.61 -7.84
CA LYS A 135 -12.64 7.09 -8.99
C LYS A 135 -12.44 5.59 -8.77
N ASN A 136 -12.72 4.77 -9.78
CA ASN A 136 -12.50 3.31 -9.75
C ASN A 136 -10.99 2.91 -9.67
N GLU A 137 -10.17 3.71 -8.99
CA GLU A 137 -8.76 3.46 -8.74
C GLU A 137 -8.60 2.62 -7.48
N LYS A 138 -8.20 1.36 -7.68
CA LYS A 138 -8.01 0.36 -6.64
C LYS A 138 -6.58 0.32 -6.09
N ASN A 139 -5.63 0.88 -6.83
CA ASN A 139 -4.20 0.67 -6.58
C ASN A 139 -3.58 1.75 -5.68
N VAL A 140 -2.78 1.29 -4.72
CA VAL A 140 -1.78 2.07 -3.98
C VAL A 140 -0.41 1.60 -4.44
N ARG A 141 0.53 2.51 -4.69
CA ARG A 141 1.88 2.16 -5.15
C ARG A 141 2.97 2.75 -4.27
N PHE A 142 4.06 2.01 -4.17
CA PHE A 142 5.37 2.54 -3.79
C PHE A 142 6.23 2.62 -5.06
N GLU A 143 6.55 3.84 -5.48
CA GLU A 143 7.04 4.16 -6.83
C GLU A 143 8.57 3.98 -6.93
N VAL A 144 9.01 2.72 -7.11
CA VAL A 144 10.42 2.35 -7.31
C VAL A 144 10.91 2.84 -8.66
N ARG A 145 10.12 2.66 -9.73
CA ARG A 145 10.49 3.06 -11.08
C ARG A 145 10.70 4.56 -11.21
N GLU A 146 9.89 5.35 -10.52
CA GLU A 146 10.05 6.80 -10.52
C GLU A 146 11.33 7.24 -9.79
N ARG A 147 11.70 6.57 -8.70
CA ARG A 147 12.99 6.81 -8.02
C ARG A 147 14.16 6.38 -8.90
N PHE A 148 14.06 5.27 -9.62
CA PHE A 148 15.07 4.85 -10.59
C PHE A 148 15.20 5.85 -11.76
N ALA A 149 14.07 6.40 -12.24
CA ALA A 149 14.05 7.35 -13.33
C ALA A 149 14.84 8.65 -13.04
N ILE A 150 15.02 9.02 -11.77
CA ILE A 150 15.89 10.15 -11.37
C ILE A 150 17.34 9.94 -11.85
N PHE A 151 17.81 8.69 -11.92
CA PHE A 151 19.16 8.36 -12.38
C PHE A 151 19.20 7.74 -13.78
N ALA A 152 18.21 6.92 -14.13
CA ALA A 152 18.16 6.20 -15.40
C ALA A 152 17.38 6.93 -16.52
N GLY A 153 16.77 8.07 -16.21
CA GLY A 153 15.86 8.79 -17.09
C GLY A 153 14.46 8.17 -17.12
N THR A 154 13.46 8.91 -17.61
CA THR A 154 12.04 8.50 -17.60
C THR A 154 11.76 7.22 -18.39
N LYS A 155 12.57 6.90 -19.40
CA LYS A 155 12.50 5.66 -20.18
C LYS A 155 13.31 4.50 -19.58
N LEU A 156 13.99 4.71 -18.44
CA LEU A 156 14.88 3.74 -17.80
C LEU A 156 15.95 3.18 -18.74
N GLN A 157 16.48 4.02 -19.63
CA GLN A 157 17.48 3.63 -20.63
C GLN A 157 18.92 3.76 -20.12
N ASN A 158 19.16 4.65 -19.15
CA ASN A 158 20.50 4.90 -18.60
C ASN A 158 20.75 4.07 -17.32
N MET A 159 20.56 2.76 -17.42
CA MET A 159 20.67 1.83 -16.27
C MET A 159 22.09 1.77 -15.71
N ASP A 160 23.12 1.93 -16.54
CA ASP A 160 24.52 2.00 -16.08
C ASP A 160 24.75 3.12 -15.07
N ASN A 161 24.12 4.29 -15.29
CA ASN A 161 24.20 5.38 -14.33
C ASN A 161 23.47 5.04 -13.03
N LEU A 162 22.32 4.36 -13.08
CA LEU A 162 21.61 3.92 -11.88
C LEU A 162 22.49 2.94 -11.07
N TYR A 163 23.04 1.90 -11.69
CA TYR A 163 23.89 0.92 -11.00
C TYR A 163 25.12 1.58 -10.36
N ARG A 164 25.81 2.45 -11.09
CA ARG A 164 26.93 3.22 -10.53
C ARG A 164 26.51 4.07 -9.33
N ARG A 165 25.28 4.62 -9.33
CA ARG A 165 24.76 5.40 -8.19
C ARG A 165 24.37 4.50 -7.02
N MET A 166 23.82 3.32 -7.26
CA MET A 166 23.54 2.33 -6.21
C MET A 166 24.82 1.94 -5.45
N GLU A 167 25.95 1.79 -6.16
CA GLU A 167 27.25 1.48 -5.57
C GLU A 167 27.90 2.67 -4.84
N SER A 168 27.84 3.86 -5.44
CA SER A 168 28.57 5.03 -4.94
C SER A 168 27.80 5.90 -3.94
N MET A 169 26.47 5.90 -3.98
CA MET A 169 25.63 6.71 -3.09
C MET A 169 25.26 5.92 -1.84
N LYS A 170 25.81 6.34 -0.71
CA LYS A 170 25.55 5.69 0.59
C LYS A 170 24.05 5.61 0.89
N GLY A 171 23.59 4.41 1.20
CA GLY A 171 22.21 4.12 1.61
C GLY A 171 21.19 4.04 0.46
N LEU A 172 21.60 4.24 -0.81
CA LEU A 172 20.68 4.09 -1.94
C LEU A 172 20.33 2.61 -2.17
N GLY A 173 21.32 1.71 -2.17
CA GLY A 173 21.09 0.26 -2.20
C GLY A 173 20.19 -0.19 -1.06
N ASP A 174 20.63 0.09 0.17
CA ASP A 174 19.88 -0.24 1.40
C ASP A 174 18.45 0.32 1.39
N PHE A 175 18.18 1.41 0.66
CA PHE A 175 16.83 1.96 0.53
C PHE A 175 15.89 1.02 -0.23
N PHE A 176 16.36 0.32 -1.26
CA PHE A 176 15.55 -0.65 -2.01
C PHE A 176 15.64 -2.07 -1.44
N THR A 177 16.58 -2.32 -0.53
CA THR A 177 16.72 -3.58 0.18
C THR A 177 15.69 -3.73 1.33
N PHE A 178 15.20 -4.94 1.55
CA PHE A 178 14.33 -5.30 2.68
C PHE A 178 14.39 -6.80 3.02
N THR A 179 13.98 -7.14 4.24
CA THR A 179 13.74 -8.51 4.73
C THR A 179 12.27 -8.73 5.07
N ASN A 180 11.56 -7.65 5.45
CA ASN A 180 10.13 -7.66 5.69
C ASN A 180 9.53 -6.33 5.26
N LEU A 181 8.25 -6.37 4.90
CA LEU A 181 7.40 -5.22 4.70
C LEU A 181 6.21 -5.31 5.65
N ARG A 182 5.68 -4.17 6.07
CA ARG A 182 4.48 -4.12 6.90
C ARG A 182 3.57 -3.01 6.43
N LEU A 183 2.35 -3.38 6.07
CA LEU A 183 1.25 -2.44 5.84
C LEU A 183 0.59 -2.15 7.18
N ARG A 184 0.57 -0.89 7.58
CA ARG A 184 -0.20 -0.39 8.72
C ARG A 184 -1.40 0.37 8.19
N LEU A 185 -2.56 -0.26 8.18
CA LEU A 185 -3.82 0.36 7.77
C LEU A 185 -4.42 1.06 8.98
N LEU A 186 -4.59 2.38 8.90
CA LEU A 186 -4.94 3.21 10.06
C LEU A 186 -6.35 3.81 9.96
N ARG A 187 -6.85 4.04 8.74
CA ARG A 187 -8.24 4.47 8.50
C ARG A 187 -8.76 3.95 7.14
N PRO A 188 -9.93 3.30 7.10
CA PRO A 188 -10.49 2.76 5.85
C PRO A 188 -10.94 3.86 4.89
N ALA A 189 -11.41 3.45 3.73
CA ALA A 189 -12.05 4.32 2.75
C ALA A 189 -13.26 5.04 3.36
N LEU A 190 -13.40 6.35 3.11
CA LEU A 190 -14.55 7.13 3.60
C LEU A 190 -15.55 7.58 2.53
N GLY A 191 -15.23 7.38 1.24
CA GLY A 191 -16.10 7.87 0.16
C GLY A 191 -16.00 9.38 -0.09
N GLY A 192 -14.98 10.07 0.45
CA GLY A 192 -14.85 11.53 0.37
C GLY A 192 -15.86 12.30 1.21
N THR A 193 -16.49 11.65 2.19
CA THR A 193 -17.48 12.25 3.09
C THR A 193 -17.24 11.81 4.54
N TYR A 194 -18.00 12.36 5.47
CA TYR A 194 -17.96 11.98 6.88
C TYR A 194 -18.44 10.53 7.09
N VAL A 195 -18.02 9.93 8.20
CA VAL A 195 -18.46 8.59 8.59
C VAL A 195 -19.98 8.58 8.80
N GLN A 196 -20.69 7.74 8.05
CA GLN A 196 -22.12 7.51 8.21
C GLN A 196 -22.35 6.48 9.31
N ARG A 197 -22.70 6.96 10.51
CA ARG A 197 -22.85 6.12 11.70
C ARG A 197 -23.98 5.09 11.59
N ASP A 198 -25.01 5.38 10.80
CA ASP A 198 -26.15 4.49 10.59
C ASP A 198 -25.83 3.31 9.65
N ASN A 199 -24.67 3.34 8.97
CA ASN A 199 -24.23 2.27 8.07
C ASN A 199 -22.72 2.06 8.17
N LEU A 200 -22.28 1.44 9.27
CA LEU A 200 -20.87 1.11 9.50
C LEU A 200 -20.39 -0.12 8.71
N LEU A 201 -21.33 -0.89 8.14
CA LEU A 201 -21.03 -2.13 7.42
C LEU A 201 -20.23 -1.90 6.13
N LYS A 202 -20.31 -0.70 5.54
CA LYS A 202 -19.59 -0.33 4.33
C LYS A 202 -18.12 0.05 4.55
N TYR A 203 -17.66 0.12 5.80
CA TYR A 203 -16.29 0.51 6.13
C TYR A 203 -15.49 -0.71 6.57
N PHE A 204 -14.61 -1.18 5.71
CA PHE A 204 -13.68 -2.29 5.96
C PHE A 204 -12.50 -2.18 5.00
N TYR A 205 -11.48 -3.02 5.17
CA TYR A 205 -10.43 -3.19 4.19
C TYR A 205 -10.64 -4.48 3.40
N ALA A 206 -10.37 -4.43 2.10
CA ALA A 206 -10.36 -5.59 1.24
C ALA A 206 -9.20 -5.47 0.24
N ILE A 207 -8.33 -6.47 0.19
CA ILE A 207 -7.13 -6.50 -0.65
C ILE A 207 -7.18 -7.75 -1.52
N SER A 208 -7.17 -7.55 -2.84
CA SER A 208 -7.16 -8.62 -3.84
C SER A 208 -5.75 -9.04 -4.24
N ASN A 209 -4.79 -8.13 -4.21
CA ASN A 209 -3.43 -8.47 -4.59
C ASN A 209 -2.38 -7.55 -3.94
N ILE A 210 -1.20 -8.12 -3.64
CA ILE A 210 -0.01 -7.38 -3.24
C ILE A 210 1.17 -7.81 -4.13
N ASP A 211 1.50 -7.03 -5.14
CA ASP A 211 2.62 -7.34 -6.03
C ASP A 211 3.93 -6.74 -5.50
N ILE A 212 4.95 -7.59 -5.33
CA ILE A 212 6.27 -7.23 -4.78
C ILE A 212 7.36 -7.82 -5.69
N PRO A 213 7.78 -7.07 -6.71
CA PRO A 213 8.80 -7.51 -7.66
C PRO A 213 10.20 -7.36 -7.06
N ALA A 214 10.73 -8.46 -6.51
CA ALA A 214 12.04 -8.54 -5.83
C ALA A 214 12.73 -9.91 -5.95
#